data_AF-A0A953ZCA6-F1
#
_entry.id   AF-A0A953ZCA6-F1
#
_cell.length_a   1.000
_cell.length_b   1.000
_cell.length_c   1.000
_cell.angle_alpha   90.00
_cell.angle_beta   90.00
_cell.angle_gamma   90.00
#
_symmetry.space_group_name_H-M   'P 1'
#
loop_
_entity.id
_entity.type
_entity.pdbx_description
1 polymer ?
#
loop_
_entity_poly.entity_id
_entity_poly.type
_entity_poly.pdbx_seq_one_letter_code
_entity_poly.pdbx_strand_id
1 'polypeptide(L)'
;QLATWIYGAFLLIKGTPGALIDAARKLHRAFGGKTEASGEQPEQINLERRRALAKAGLVVPMAIIATTAGGAVAARQTPVVTRLRMRVPRDMTALHGVTLAQVSDVHVGSYMDAERLDEIRDAMNAVGADYHVVTGDLLDNHIDQLEESQRFLRGLRPRRGQVFMCMGNHEYIPARDGDIKPIVEGLREVGIQLLIDEAQKINIDGAHMWMGGIDYPHSPSINTLHSRTPLESLEKTLEQMSDDGAPRIVLAHHPKSFEVGRDLPLDLMLS
;
A
#
# COMPACT_ATOMS: atom_id res chain seq x y z
N GLN A 1 7.62 -3.39 -26.91
CA GLN A 1 8.03 -3.67 -25.52
C GLN A 1 8.63 -2.45 -24.82
N LEU A 2 9.35 -1.53 -25.49
CA LEU A 2 9.77 -0.24 -24.86
C LEU A 2 8.62 0.75 -24.57
N ALA A 3 7.57 0.76 -25.39
CA ALA A 3 6.44 1.70 -25.25
C ALA A 3 5.58 1.47 -23.99
N THR A 4 5.59 0.26 -23.43
CA THR A 4 4.82 -0.10 -22.24
C THR A 4 5.48 0.41 -20.95
N TRP A 5 6.81 0.55 -20.94
CA TRP A 5 7.56 1.08 -19.79
C TRP A 5 7.46 2.61 -19.67
N ILE A 6 7.32 3.32 -20.79
CA ILE A 6 7.16 4.79 -20.79
C ILE A 6 5.78 5.18 -20.23
N TYR A 7 4.75 4.34 -20.40
CA TYR A 7 3.42 4.59 -19.86
C TYR A 7 3.34 4.38 -18.34
N GLY A 8 4.14 3.45 -17.79
CA GLY A 8 4.21 3.17 -16.34
C GLY A 8 4.81 4.33 -15.53
N ALA A 9 5.81 5.04 -16.09
CA ALA A 9 6.41 6.20 -15.43
C ALA A 9 5.47 7.42 -15.34
N PHE A 10 4.40 7.46 -16.14
CA PHE A 10 3.47 8.59 -16.21
C PHE A 10 2.44 8.61 -15.07
N LEU A 11 2.21 7.48 -14.38
CA LEU A 11 1.17 7.35 -13.37
C LEU A 11 1.57 7.84 -11.96
N LEU A 12 2.84 8.18 -11.73
CA LEU A 12 3.36 8.61 -10.43
C LEU A 12 3.45 10.13 -10.24
N ILE A 13 3.08 10.94 -11.24
CA ILE A 13 3.10 12.40 -11.15
C ILE A 13 1.67 12.92 -11.02
N LYS A 14 1.15 13.02 -9.78
CA LYS A 14 0.00 13.89 -9.49
C LYS A 14 0.46 15.35 -9.58
N GLY A 15 0.53 15.85 -10.82
CA GLY A 15 1.01 17.20 -11.12
C GLY A 15 0.95 17.53 -12.61
N THR A 16 -0.22 18.00 -13.05
CA THR A 16 -0.50 18.65 -14.35
C THR A 16 -0.08 17.90 -15.65
N PRO A 17 -0.90 16.94 -16.13
CA PRO A 17 -0.77 16.36 -17.48
C PRO A 17 -0.76 17.41 -18.60
N GLY A 18 -1.40 18.58 -18.38
CA GLY A 18 -1.53 19.64 -19.37
C GLY A 18 -0.20 20.27 -19.80
N ALA A 19 0.74 20.46 -18.88
CA ALA A 19 2.03 21.11 -19.18
C ALA A 19 2.93 20.25 -20.08
N LEU A 20 2.94 18.94 -19.84
CA LEU A 20 3.67 17.96 -20.65
C LEU A 20 3.05 17.80 -22.05
N ILE A 21 1.71 17.77 -22.14
CA ILE A 21 1.01 17.70 -23.42
C ILE A 21 1.25 18.97 -24.26
N ASP A 22 1.24 20.15 -23.63
CA ASP A 22 1.51 21.40 -24.35
C ASP A 22 2.98 21.55 -24.75
N ALA A 23 3.91 21.07 -23.93
CA ALA A 23 5.32 20.97 -24.33
C ALA A 23 5.50 20.03 -25.52
N ALA A 24 4.86 18.87 -25.52
CA ALA A 24 4.89 17.90 -26.61
C ALA A 24 4.26 18.47 -27.91
N ARG A 25 3.14 19.19 -27.82
CA ARG A 25 2.53 19.87 -28.98
C ARG A 25 3.38 21.00 -29.53
N LYS A 26 4.02 21.81 -28.67
CA LYS A 26 4.94 22.87 -29.11
C LYS A 26 6.16 22.27 -29.82
N LEU A 27 6.68 21.16 -29.31
CA LEU A 27 7.73 20.40 -29.97
C LEU A 27 7.26 19.86 -31.33
N HIS A 28 6.10 19.20 -31.37
CA HIS A 28 5.57 18.64 -32.62
C HIS A 28 5.28 19.71 -33.68
N ARG A 29 4.81 20.91 -33.30
CA ARG A 29 4.64 22.03 -34.25
C ARG A 29 5.97 22.64 -34.71
N ALA A 30 6.98 22.68 -33.84
CA ALA A 30 8.32 23.15 -34.21
C ALA A 30 9.03 22.19 -35.17
N PHE A 31 8.65 20.90 -35.19
CA PHE A 31 9.27 19.86 -36.02
C PHE A 31 8.37 19.32 -37.15
N GLY A 32 7.07 19.60 -37.13
CA GLY A 32 6.08 19.18 -38.12
C GLY A 32 5.97 20.18 -39.28
N GLY A 33 7.04 20.30 -40.07
CA GLY A 33 6.99 21.00 -41.35
C GLY A 33 6.27 20.16 -42.41
N LYS A 34 5.35 20.76 -43.17
CA LYS A 34 4.65 20.14 -44.30
C LYS A 34 5.65 19.64 -45.35
N THR A 35 5.55 18.37 -45.72
CA THR A 35 6.27 17.79 -46.85
C THR A 35 5.44 18.03 -48.13
N GLU A 36 5.78 19.05 -48.90
CA GLU A 36 5.42 19.12 -50.32
C GLU A 36 6.64 18.72 -51.15
N ALA A 37 6.45 17.74 -52.03
CA ALA A 37 7.49 17.17 -52.86
C ALA A 37 7.82 18.11 -54.02
N SER A 38 9.07 18.58 -54.11
CA SER A 38 9.68 19.00 -55.38
C SER A 38 11.21 18.99 -55.30
N GLY A 39 11.85 18.40 -56.32
CA GLY A 39 13.20 18.71 -56.82
C GLY A 39 14.40 18.46 -55.90
N GLU A 40 15.23 17.46 -56.25
CA GLU A 40 16.56 17.27 -55.67
C GLU A 40 17.45 18.51 -55.91
N GLN A 41 17.70 19.27 -54.84
CA GLN A 41 18.90 20.10 -54.68
C GLN A 41 19.74 19.51 -53.54
N PRO A 42 21.08 19.62 -53.58
CA PRO A 42 21.94 19.04 -52.56
C PRO A 42 21.53 19.63 -51.20
N GLU A 43 21.09 18.75 -50.29
CA GLU A 43 20.57 19.12 -48.98
C GLU A 43 21.60 20.00 -48.26
N GLN A 44 21.39 21.32 -48.25
CA GLN A 44 22.24 22.24 -47.51
C GLN A 44 22.17 21.84 -46.04
N ILE A 45 23.24 21.22 -45.55
CA ILE A 45 23.33 20.75 -44.17
C ILE A 45 23.21 21.98 -43.26
N ASN A 46 22.04 22.18 -42.66
CA ASN A 46 21.81 23.23 -41.70
C ASN A 46 22.56 22.88 -40.40
N LEU A 47 23.75 23.46 -40.25
CA LEU A 47 24.64 23.25 -39.10
C LEU A 47 23.99 23.66 -37.78
N GLU A 48 23.10 24.65 -37.79
CA GLU A 48 22.34 25.06 -36.59
C GLU A 48 21.32 24.00 -36.19
N ARG A 49 20.58 23.43 -37.15
CA ARG A 49 19.66 22.31 -36.93
C ARG A 49 20.41 21.09 -36.40
N ARG A 50 21.58 20.76 -36.94
CA ARG A 50 22.42 19.66 -36.43
C ARG A 50 22.92 19.90 -35.01
N ARG A 51 23.38 21.11 -34.70
CA ARG A 51 23.80 21.49 -33.34
C ARG A 51 22.63 21.48 -32.36
N ALA A 52 21.46 21.93 -32.78
CA ALA A 52 20.24 21.89 -31.98
C ALA A 52 19.81 20.45 -31.70
N LEU A 53 19.83 19.57 -32.71
CA LEU A 53 19.55 18.15 -32.56
C LEU A 53 20.58 17.42 -31.68
N ALA A 54 21.87 17.72 -31.84
CA ALA A 54 22.93 17.16 -31.00
C ALA A 54 22.80 17.61 -29.53
N LYS A 55 22.49 18.90 -29.29
CA LYS A 55 22.22 19.42 -27.94
C LYS A 55 20.94 18.82 -27.36
N ALA A 56 19.86 18.72 -28.14
CA ALA A 56 18.62 18.09 -27.70
C ALA A 56 18.81 16.60 -27.35
N GLY A 57 19.63 15.89 -28.15
CA GLY A 57 20.01 14.50 -27.91
C GLY A 57 20.78 14.28 -26.60
N LEU A 58 21.39 15.32 -26.02
CA LEU A 58 22.04 15.27 -24.72
C LEU A 58 21.15 15.82 -23.59
N VAL A 59 20.51 16.96 -23.81
CA VAL A 59 19.74 17.68 -22.78
C VAL A 59 18.47 16.92 -22.38
N VAL A 60 17.76 16.33 -23.34
CA VAL A 60 16.49 15.62 -23.05
C VAL A 60 16.72 14.38 -22.19
N PRO A 61 17.67 13.46 -22.51
CA PRO A 61 17.96 12.34 -21.63
C PRO A 61 18.45 12.76 -20.24
N MET A 62 19.29 13.79 -20.15
CA MET A 62 19.76 14.31 -18.86
C MET A 62 18.63 14.87 -18.01
N ALA A 63 17.68 15.59 -18.62
CA ALA A 63 16.50 16.08 -17.92
C ALA A 63 15.63 14.92 -17.41
N ILE A 64 15.43 13.87 -18.23
CA ILE A 64 14.70 12.66 -17.81
C ILE A 64 15.40 12.01 -16.62
N ILE A 65 16.71 11.74 -16.72
CA ILE A 65 17.50 11.15 -15.63
C ILE A 65 17.40 12.00 -14.36
N ALA A 66 17.58 13.31 -14.46
CA ALA A 66 17.49 14.21 -13.32
C ALA A 66 16.09 14.20 -12.67
N THR A 67 15.03 14.19 -13.48
CA THR A 67 13.65 14.12 -12.96
C THR A 67 13.33 12.77 -12.34
N THR A 68 13.78 11.65 -12.93
CA THR A 68 13.59 10.31 -12.37
C THR A 68 14.39 10.13 -11.08
N ALA A 69 15.66 10.54 -11.06
CA ALA A 69 16.50 10.49 -9.87
C ALA A 69 15.96 11.41 -8.76
N GLY A 70 15.56 12.63 -9.11
CA GLY A 70 14.92 13.57 -8.18
C GLY A 70 13.61 13.03 -7.61
N GLY A 71 12.79 12.40 -8.45
CA GLY A 71 11.56 11.72 -8.02
C GLY A 71 11.84 10.53 -7.10
N ALA A 72 12.84 9.71 -7.39
CA ALA A 72 13.24 8.58 -6.55
C ALA A 72 13.77 9.04 -5.18
N VAL A 73 14.56 10.12 -5.14
CA VAL A 73 15.03 10.72 -3.88
C VAL A 73 13.88 11.34 -3.10
N ALA A 74 12.97 12.05 -3.77
CA ALA A 74 11.78 12.59 -3.12
C ALA A 74 10.81 11.49 -2.62
N ALA A 75 10.78 10.33 -3.27
CA ALA A 75 10.01 9.17 -2.83
C ALA A 75 10.61 8.51 -1.57
N ARG A 76 11.90 8.73 -1.28
CA ARG A 76 12.56 8.31 -0.02
C ARG A 76 12.26 9.23 1.17
N GLN A 77 11.19 10.02 1.12
CA GLN A 77 10.82 10.89 2.25
C GLN A 77 10.38 10.09 3.47
N THR A 78 10.75 10.58 4.66
CA THR A 78 10.33 10.08 5.98
C THR A 78 8.83 9.80 6.04
N PRO A 79 8.37 8.77 6.79
CA PRO A 79 6.96 8.42 6.87
C PRO A 79 6.12 9.62 7.33
N VAL A 80 5.08 9.97 6.57
CA VAL A 80 4.17 11.08 6.92
C VAL A 80 3.02 10.53 7.75
N VAL A 81 2.89 11.00 8.98
CA VAL A 81 1.79 10.63 9.87
C VAL A 81 0.54 11.45 9.54
N THR A 82 -0.49 10.79 9.02
CA THR A 82 -1.82 11.38 8.83
C THR A 82 -2.71 11.05 10.03
N ARG A 83 -3.35 12.06 10.64
CA ARG A 83 -4.25 11.88 11.79
C ARG A 83 -5.69 12.10 11.38
N LEU A 84 -6.49 11.02 11.43
CA LEU A 84 -7.92 11.06 11.18
C LEU A 84 -8.67 10.99 12.52
N ARG A 85 -9.68 11.85 12.69
CA ARG A 85 -10.58 11.84 13.84
C ARG A 85 -11.95 11.38 13.39
N MET A 86 -12.37 10.23 13.87
CA MET A 86 -13.68 9.68 13.56
C MET A 86 -14.67 10.06 14.66
N ARG A 87 -15.89 10.39 14.25
CA ARG A 87 -16.99 10.61 15.20
C ARG A 87 -17.70 9.29 15.39
N VAL A 88 -17.54 8.70 16.56
CA VAL A 88 -18.34 7.54 16.97
C VAL A 88 -19.66 8.02 17.60
N PRO A 89 -20.75 7.25 17.46
CA PRO A 89 -22.00 7.46 18.19
C PRO A 89 -21.80 7.69 19.71
N ARG A 90 -22.73 8.44 20.33
CA ARG A 90 -22.59 8.89 21.73
C ARG A 90 -22.57 7.76 22.75
N ASP A 91 -23.15 6.62 22.42
CA ASP A 91 -23.16 5.38 23.21
C ASP A 91 -21.80 4.66 23.21
N MET A 92 -20.89 5.00 22.30
CA MET A 92 -19.53 4.46 22.23
C MET A 92 -18.50 5.25 23.07
N THR A 93 -18.94 5.83 24.20
CA THR A 93 -18.09 6.69 25.05
C THR A 93 -16.80 6.02 25.52
N ALA A 94 -16.80 4.70 25.67
CA ALA A 94 -15.60 3.95 26.07
C ALA A 94 -14.48 3.95 25.02
N LEU A 95 -14.79 4.22 23.75
CA LEU A 95 -13.79 4.43 22.70
C LEU A 95 -13.37 5.88 22.53
N HIS A 96 -13.93 6.79 23.33
CA HIS A 96 -13.55 8.18 23.24
C HIS A 96 -12.08 8.36 23.61
N GLY A 97 -11.26 8.70 22.61
CA GLY A 97 -9.82 8.89 22.78
C GLY A 97 -8.99 7.64 22.54
N VAL A 98 -9.60 6.49 22.22
CA VAL A 98 -8.86 5.32 21.74
C VAL A 98 -8.23 5.63 20.39
N THR A 99 -6.96 5.27 20.24
CA THR A 99 -6.16 5.59 19.07
C THR A 99 -5.55 4.34 18.44
N LEU A 100 -5.63 4.25 17.12
CA LEU A 100 -4.98 3.21 16.32
C LEU A 100 -3.91 3.86 15.44
N ALA A 101 -2.71 3.29 15.40
CA ALA A 101 -1.73 3.60 14.36
C ALA A 101 -1.77 2.48 13.32
N GLN A 102 -2.18 2.82 12.09
CA GLN A 102 -2.24 1.90 10.97
C GLN A 102 -0.99 2.01 10.10
N VAL A 103 -0.49 0.87 9.65
CA VAL A 103 0.39 0.74 8.50
C VAL A 103 -0.16 -0.36 7.58
N SER A 104 0.10 -0.24 6.29
CA SER A 104 -0.33 -1.20 5.25
C SER A 104 0.75 -1.31 4.19
N ASP A 105 0.75 -2.39 3.41
CA ASP A 105 1.54 -2.53 2.18
C ASP A 105 3.01 -2.23 2.43
N VAL A 106 3.55 -2.78 3.52
CA VAL A 106 4.94 -2.53 3.91
C VAL A 106 5.86 -3.20 2.89
N HIS A 107 5.56 -4.40 2.41
CA HIS A 107 6.39 -5.16 1.46
C HIS A 107 7.87 -5.24 1.90
N VAL A 108 8.11 -5.86 3.05
CA VAL A 108 9.46 -6.16 3.55
C VAL A 108 10.23 -6.93 2.48
N GLY A 109 11.40 -6.40 2.08
CA GLY A 109 12.21 -6.97 1.00
C GLY A 109 12.37 -6.02 -0.19
N SER A 110 11.69 -6.30 -1.30
CA SER A 110 12.00 -5.74 -2.63
C SER A 110 12.11 -4.22 -2.72
N TYR A 111 11.37 -3.50 -1.87
CA TYR A 111 11.34 -2.03 -1.87
C TYR A 111 11.55 -1.39 -0.48
N MET A 112 11.62 -2.20 0.58
CA MET A 112 11.86 -1.74 1.95
C MET A 112 13.17 -2.31 2.49
N ASP A 113 14.18 -1.46 2.56
CA ASP A 113 15.41 -1.76 3.28
C ASP A 113 15.22 -1.62 4.81
N ALA A 114 16.19 -2.15 5.56
CA ALA A 114 16.12 -2.16 7.02
C ALA A 114 16.08 -0.75 7.64
N GLU A 115 16.73 0.24 7.00
CA GLU A 115 16.71 1.64 7.45
C GLU A 115 15.30 2.20 7.33
N ARG A 116 14.63 1.96 6.21
CA ARG A 116 13.26 2.42 5.99
C ARG A 116 12.25 1.73 6.91
N LEU A 117 12.42 0.44 7.16
CA LEU A 117 11.60 -0.28 8.15
C LEU A 117 11.76 0.30 9.55
N ASP A 118 12.98 0.68 9.91
CA ASP A 118 13.27 1.33 11.18
C ASP A 118 12.61 2.72 11.26
N GLU A 119 12.66 3.52 10.20
CA GLU A 119 11.94 4.81 10.14
C GLU A 119 10.43 4.65 10.32
N ILE A 120 9.82 3.66 9.65
CA ILE A 120 8.37 3.38 9.76
C ILE A 120 8.03 2.96 11.19
N ARG A 121 8.80 2.03 11.76
CA ARG A 121 8.62 1.57 13.15
C ARG A 121 8.72 2.74 14.12
N ASP A 122 9.74 3.58 13.97
CA ASP A 122 9.99 4.70 14.87
C ASP A 122 8.87 5.74 14.75
N ALA A 123 8.37 6.01 13.53
CA ALA A 123 7.21 6.85 13.32
C ALA A 123 5.96 6.28 13.99
N MET A 124 5.65 4.98 13.83
CA MET A 124 4.50 4.34 14.48
C MET A 124 4.59 4.44 16.02
N ASN A 125 5.75 4.13 16.58
CA ASN A 125 5.99 4.21 18.02
C ASN A 125 5.88 5.65 18.55
N ALA A 126 6.38 6.64 17.80
CA ALA A 126 6.33 8.05 18.17
C ALA A 126 4.91 8.63 18.17
N VAL A 127 3.97 8.06 17.41
CA VAL A 127 2.55 8.47 17.45
C VAL A 127 1.94 8.24 18.83
N GLY A 128 2.41 7.23 19.56
CA GLY A 128 1.91 6.86 20.88
C GLY A 128 0.45 6.40 20.85
N ALA A 129 0.08 5.59 19.86
CA ALA A 129 -1.27 5.03 19.77
C ALA A 129 -1.51 3.93 20.82
N ASP A 130 -2.77 3.67 21.15
CA ASP A 130 -3.15 2.59 22.07
C ASP A 130 -2.84 1.22 21.48
N TYR A 131 -3.16 1.04 20.20
CA TYR A 131 -2.92 -0.18 19.43
C TYR A 131 -2.27 0.14 18.10
N HIS A 132 -1.47 -0.80 17.59
CA HIS A 132 -0.98 -0.75 16.22
C HIS A 132 -1.75 -1.79 15.39
N VAL A 133 -2.05 -1.44 14.14
CA VAL A 133 -2.74 -2.33 13.20
C VAL A 133 -1.97 -2.39 11.88
N VAL A 134 -1.83 -3.60 11.34
CA VAL A 134 -1.19 -3.88 10.06
C VAL A 134 -2.23 -4.46 9.11
N THR A 135 -2.58 -3.74 8.05
CA THR A 135 -3.69 -4.13 7.16
C THR A 135 -3.22 -4.94 5.95
N GLY A 136 -2.35 -5.94 6.15
CA GLY A 136 -1.88 -6.84 5.10
C GLY A 136 -0.65 -6.35 4.33
N ASP A 137 -0.14 -7.24 3.45
CA ASP A 137 1.03 -7.04 2.59
C ASP A 137 2.26 -6.56 3.37
N LEU A 138 2.55 -7.26 4.47
CA LEU A 138 3.77 -7.08 5.24
C LEU A 138 4.95 -7.76 4.55
N LEU A 139 4.76 -9.01 4.11
CA LEU A 139 5.70 -9.71 3.26
C LEU A 139 5.55 -9.22 1.82
N ASP A 140 6.50 -9.58 0.96
CA ASP A 140 6.38 -9.31 -0.47
C ASP A 140 6.25 -10.61 -1.27
N ASN A 141 7.35 -11.23 -1.68
CA ASN A 141 7.30 -12.35 -2.64
C ASN A 141 8.05 -13.60 -2.18
N HIS A 142 8.84 -13.51 -1.10
CA HIS A 142 9.73 -14.60 -0.70
C HIS A 142 9.66 -14.88 0.81
N ILE A 143 9.80 -16.15 1.18
CA ILE A 143 9.68 -16.61 2.57
C ILE A 143 10.84 -16.15 3.45
N ASP A 144 12.01 -15.87 2.86
CA ASP A 144 13.17 -15.35 3.57
C ASP A 144 12.95 -13.92 4.13
N GLN A 145 11.91 -13.23 3.65
CA GLN A 145 11.47 -11.93 4.17
C GLN A 145 10.75 -12.05 5.53
N LEU A 146 10.36 -13.26 5.94
CA LEU A 146 9.62 -13.50 7.18
C LEU A 146 10.45 -13.09 8.42
N GLU A 147 11.75 -13.36 8.45
CA GLU A 147 12.60 -13.01 9.60
C GLU A 147 12.65 -11.49 9.82
N GLU A 148 12.81 -10.73 8.73
CA GLU A 148 12.85 -9.28 8.81
C GLU A 148 11.46 -8.67 9.09
N SER A 149 10.39 -9.31 8.57
CA SER A 149 9.01 -8.96 8.91
C SER A 149 8.73 -9.17 10.39
N GLN A 150 9.20 -10.28 10.96
CA GLN A 150 9.15 -10.55 12.38
C GLN A 150 9.97 -9.52 13.18
N ARG A 151 11.17 -9.12 12.71
CA ARG A 151 11.99 -8.07 13.35
C ARG A 151 11.23 -6.75 13.42
N PHE A 152 10.60 -6.36 12.31
CA PHE A 152 9.76 -5.16 12.24
C PHE A 152 8.61 -5.22 13.26
N LEU A 153 7.83 -6.31 13.26
CA LEU A 153 6.69 -6.48 14.17
C LEU A 153 7.10 -6.50 15.65
N ARG A 154 8.17 -7.21 16.04
CA ARG A 154 8.69 -7.22 17.43
C ARG A 154 9.12 -5.82 17.90
N GLY A 155 9.47 -4.93 16.97
CA GLY A 155 9.88 -3.57 17.25
C GLY A 155 8.72 -2.60 17.51
N LEU A 156 7.48 -2.97 17.18
CA LEU A 156 6.30 -2.14 17.40
C LEU A 156 5.92 -2.13 18.89
N ARG A 157 5.67 -0.92 19.43
CA ARG A 157 5.44 -0.67 20.86
C ARG A 157 4.19 0.20 21.07
N PRO A 158 3.00 -0.29 20.75
CA PRO A 158 1.76 0.38 21.10
C PRO A 158 1.61 0.51 22.62
N ARG A 159 0.90 1.55 23.10
CA ARG A 159 0.77 1.82 24.55
C ARG A 159 0.13 0.68 25.32
N ARG A 160 -0.83 -0.04 24.72
CA ARG A 160 -1.52 -1.18 25.34
C ARG A 160 -0.89 -2.53 24.97
N GLY A 161 0.28 -2.51 24.32
CA GLY A 161 1.11 -3.69 24.06
C GLY A 161 0.62 -4.63 22.97
N GLN A 162 -0.50 -4.35 22.31
CA GLN A 162 -1.07 -5.24 21.29
C GLN A 162 -0.99 -4.66 19.87
N VAL A 163 -0.46 -5.47 18.96
CA VAL A 163 -0.50 -5.28 17.50
C VAL A 163 -1.51 -6.27 16.91
N PHE A 164 -2.36 -5.81 16.00
CA PHE A 164 -3.28 -6.65 15.22
C PHE A 164 -2.89 -6.65 13.75
N MET A 165 -3.12 -7.75 13.05
CA MET A 165 -2.82 -7.86 11.63
C MET A 165 -3.87 -8.71 10.92
N CYS A 166 -4.26 -8.32 9.70
CA CYS A 166 -4.95 -9.22 8.76
C CYS A 166 -3.99 -9.63 7.63
N MET A 167 -4.38 -10.65 6.87
CA MET A 167 -3.60 -11.12 5.71
C MET A 167 -3.85 -10.22 4.49
N GLY A 168 -2.80 -9.93 3.74
CA GLY A 168 -2.86 -9.43 2.36
C GLY A 168 -2.63 -10.57 1.36
N ASN A 169 -2.54 -10.24 0.07
CA ASN A 169 -2.22 -11.23 -0.96
C ASN A 169 -0.75 -11.60 -0.95
N HIS A 170 0.14 -10.70 -0.56
CA HIS A 170 1.58 -10.95 -0.59
C HIS A 170 2.01 -11.95 0.48
N GLU A 171 1.28 -12.11 1.58
CA GLU A 171 1.51 -13.23 2.50
C GLU A 171 1.31 -14.60 1.83
N TYR A 172 0.49 -14.69 0.78
CA TYR A 172 0.21 -15.93 0.08
C TYR A 172 1.12 -16.19 -1.11
N ILE A 173 1.83 -15.17 -1.62
CA ILE A 173 2.72 -15.32 -2.78
C ILE A 173 3.87 -16.31 -2.49
N PRO A 174 4.62 -16.20 -1.38
CA PRO A 174 5.69 -17.15 -1.09
C PRO A 174 5.17 -18.58 -0.86
N ALA A 175 3.89 -18.73 -0.51
CA ALA A 175 3.23 -20.02 -0.31
C ALA A 175 2.76 -20.67 -1.62
N ARG A 176 2.81 -19.99 -2.77
CA ARG A 176 2.32 -20.53 -4.06
C ARG A 176 3.05 -21.80 -4.52
N ASP A 177 4.30 -21.96 -4.10
CA ASP A 177 5.14 -23.13 -4.39
C ASP A 177 5.25 -24.08 -3.17
N GLY A 178 4.50 -23.84 -2.08
CA GLY A 178 4.66 -24.53 -0.79
C GLY A 178 3.42 -24.50 0.10
N ASP A 179 3.62 -24.33 1.41
CA ASP A 179 2.56 -24.25 2.43
C ASP A 179 2.54 -22.84 3.03
N ILE A 180 1.36 -22.30 3.34
CA ILE A 180 1.15 -21.01 4.00
C ILE A 180 1.46 -21.08 5.50
N LYS A 181 1.41 -22.28 6.09
CA LYS A 181 1.59 -22.48 7.55
C LYS A 181 2.84 -21.84 8.14
N PRO A 182 4.05 -21.94 7.55
CA PRO A 182 5.24 -21.32 8.12
C PRO A 182 5.11 -19.80 8.26
N ILE A 183 4.39 -19.14 7.33
CA ILE A 183 4.14 -17.70 7.39
C ILE A 183 3.18 -17.40 8.53
N VAL A 184 2.05 -18.10 8.60
CA VAL A 184 1.03 -17.91 9.66
C VAL A 184 1.62 -18.18 11.04
N GLU A 185 2.36 -19.27 11.20
CA GLU A 185 3.03 -19.64 12.45
C GLU A 185 4.09 -18.61 12.82
N GLY A 186 4.97 -18.24 11.88
CA GLY A 186 6.01 -17.24 12.13
C GLY A 186 5.45 -15.85 12.48
N LEU A 187 4.34 -15.44 11.86
CA LEU A 187 3.66 -14.19 12.22
C LEU A 187 3.03 -14.28 13.62
N ARG A 188 2.46 -15.43 14.02
CA ARG A 188 1.91 -15.62 15.36
C ARG A 188 3.00 -15.71 16.44
N GLU A 189 4.17 -16.26 16.13
CA GLU A 189 5.30 -16.41 17.06
C GLU A 189 5.82 -15.08 17.63
N VAL A 190 5.63 -13.97 16.92
CA VAL A 190 6.09 -12.65 17.38
C VAL A 190 5.12 -11.95 18.33
N GLY A 191 4.04 -12.61 18.74
CA GLY A 191 3.10 -12.12 19.75
C GLY A 191 2.09 -11.08 19.24
N ILE A 192 1.97 -10.92 17.92
CA ILE A 192 0.87 -10.16 17.32
C ILE A 192 -0.42 -10.98 17.30
N GLN A 193 -1.56 -10.31 17.20
CA GLN A 193 -2.86 -10.96 16.96
C GLN A 193 -3.09 -10.98 15.45
N LEU A 194 -2.70 -12.08 14.82
CA LEU A 194 -3.00 -12.34 13.42
C LEU A 194 -4.43 -12.85 13.31
N LEU A 195 -5.30 -12.06 12.66
CA LEU A 195 -6.73 -12.29 12.52
C LEU A 195 -7.04 -12.80 11.11
N ILE A 196 -7.47 -14.06 11.00
CA ILE A 196 -7.80 -14.73 9.74
C ILE A 196 -9.25 -15.22 9.80
N ASP A 197 -10.18 -14.35 9.39
CA ASP A 197 -11.62 -14.49 9.64
C ASP A 197 -11.93 -14.67 11.13
N GLU A 198 -11.24 -13.89 11.96
CA GLU A 198 -11.24 -14.00 13.41
C GLU A 198 -11.57 -12.63 14.02
N ALA A 199 -12.24 -12.63 15.17
CA ALA A 199 -12.54 -11.43 15.93
C ALA A 199 -12.08 -11.55 17.38
N GLN A 200 -11.56 -10.45 17.92
CA GLN A 200 -11.14 -10.36 19.31
C GLN A 200 -11.90 -9.26 20.04
N LYS A 201 -12.46 -9.63 21.20
CA LYS A 201 -13.03 -8.69 22.16
C LYS A 201 -11.92 -7.99 22.92
N ILE A 202 -11.91 -6.67 22.90
CA ILE A 202 -10.93 -5.83 23.58
C ILE A 202 -11.64 -5.05 24.69
N ASN A 203 -11.29 -5.33 25.94
CA ASN A 203 -11.87 -4.63 27.09
C ASN A 203 -11.11 -3.33 27.37
N ILE A 204 -11.83 -2.23 27.55
CA ILE A 204 -11.31 -0.88 27.81
C ILE A 204 -12.18 -0.26 28.92
N ASP A 205 -11.59 -0.10 30.11
CA ASP A 205 -12.16 0.67 31.24
C ASP A 205 -13.63 0.33 31.58
N GLY A 206 -13.99 -0.96 31.57
CA GLY A 206 -15.33 -1.45 31.92
C GLY A 206 -16.30 -1.58 30.74
N ALA A 207 -15.87 -1.28 29.53
CA ALA A 207 -16.57 -1.55 28.28
C ALA A 207 -15.68 -2.35 27.32
N HIS A 208 -16.12 -2.55 26.08
CA HIS A 208 -15.33 -3.25 25.07
C HIS A 208 -15.56 -2.72 23.66
N MET A 209 -14.64 -3.10 22.77
CA MET A 209 -14.81 -3.07 21.32
C MET A 209 -14.44 -4.41 20.72
N TRP A 210 -14.81 -4.61 19.46
CA TRP A 210 -14.41 -5.73 18.65
C TRP A 210 -13.35 -5.29 17.63
N MET A 211 -12.27 -6.05 17.55
CA MET A 211 -11.28 -5.97 16.48
C MET A 211 -11.37 -7.26 15.68
N GLY A 212 -11.88 -7.18 14.46
CA GLY A 212 -11.91 -8.28 13.50
C GLY A 212 -10.82 -8.13 12.45
N GLY A 213 -10.45 -9.24 11.83
CA GLY A 213 -9.66 -9.24 10.61
C GLY A 213 -10.11 -10.38 9.72
N ILE A 214 -10.30 -10.08 8.45
CA ILE A 214 -10.65 -11.08 7.44
C ILE A 214 -9.40 -11.65 6.79
N ASP A 215 -9.49 -12.89 6.34
CA ASP A 215 -8.51 -13.44 5.43
C ASP A 215 -8.52 -12.69 4.08
N TYR A 216 -7.41 -12.77 3.33
CA TYR A 216 -7.41 -12.25 1.97
C TYR A 216 -8.23 -13.18 1.06
N PRO A 217 -9.27 -12.67 0.38
CA PRO A 217 -10.10 -13.47 -0.51
C PRO A 217 -9.30 -13.89 -1.74
N HIS A 218 -9.15 -15.20 -1.95
CA HIS A 218 -8.39 -15.78 -3.05
C HIS A 218 -9.26 -16.42 -4.12
N SER A 219 -8.70 -16.51 -5.33
CA SER A 219 -9.22 -17.37 -6.39
C SER A 219 -9.09 -18.85 -5.97
N PRO A 220 -10.05 -19.74 -6.31
CA PRO A 220 -10.01 -21.18 -6.02
C PRO A 220 -8.74 -21.93 -6.49
N SER A 221 -7.90 -21.28 -7.31
CA SER A 221 -6.65 -21.82 -7.84
C SER A 221 -5.49 -21.85 -6.84
N ILE A 222 -5.60 -21.17 -5.69
CA ILE A 222 -4.59 -21.25 -4.62
C ILE A 222 -5.15 -22.18 -3.54
N ASN A 223 -4.44 -23.28 -3.29
CA ASN A 223 -4.82 -24.35 -2.38
C ASN A 223 -4.60 -23.91 -0.92
N THR A 224 -5.29 -22.86 -0.48
CA THR A 224 -5.14 -22.26 0.86
C THR A 224 -6.16 -22.84 1.85
N LEU A 225 -5.93 -22.58 3.15
CA LEU A 225 -6.73 -23.10 4.26
C LEU A 225 -8.24 -22.89 4.06
N HIS A 226 -8.67 -21.78 3.45
CA HIS A 226 -10.07 -21.53 3.11
C HIS A 226 -10.22 -20.50 1.96
N SER A 227 -10.61 -20.92 0.75
CA SER A 227 -11.07 -19.96 -0.27
C SER A 227 -12.46 -19.44 0.10
N ARG A 228 -12.55 -18.17 0.48
CA ARG A 228 -13.81 -17.44 0.75
C ARG A 228 -13.87 -16.16 -0.07
N THR A 229 -15.09 -15.75 -0.39
CA THR A 229 -15.37 -14.40 -0.88
C THR A 229 -15.16 -13.37 0.23
N PRO A 230 -15.00 -12.07 -0.11
CA PRO A 230 -14.94 -11.02 0.90
C PRO A 230 -16.17 -11.03 1.84
N LEU A 231 -17.37 -11.28 1.30
CA LEU A 231 -18.60 -11.31 2.08
C LEU A 231 -18.60 -12.47 3.09
N GLU A 232 -18.31 -13.69 2.64
CA GLU A 232 -18.25 -14.87 3.53
C GLU A 232 -17.20 -14.70 4.64
N SER A 233 -16.08 -14.06 4.33
CA SER A 233 -15.01 -13.77 5.30
C SER A 233 -15.46 -12.76 6.36
N LEU A 234 -16.17 -11.70 5.94
CA LEU A 234 -16.76 -10.71 6.83
C LEU A 234 -17.88 -11.29 7.69
N GLU A 235 -18.77 -12.09 7.10
CA GLU A 235 -19.86 -12.77 7.83
C GLU A 235 -19.30 -13.68 8.92
N LYS A 236 -18.32 -14.53 8.59
CA LYS A 236 -17.64 -15.40 9.57
C LYS A 236 -16.96 -14.61 10.70
N THR A 237 -16.38 -13.47 10.38
CA THR A 237 -15.77 -12.57 11.38
C THR A 237 -16.82 -11.94 12.28
N LEU A 238 -17.96 -11.52 11.70
CA LEU A 238 -19.09 -10.92 12.42
C LEU A 238 -19.83 -11.91 13.32
N GLU A 239 -19.92 -13.19 12.95
CA GLU A 239 -20.53 -14.25 13.77
C GLU A 239 -19.89 -14.38 15.16
N GLN A 240 -18.63 -13.96 15.29
CA GLN A 240 -17.87 -13.96 16.54
C GLN A 240 -18.11 -12.71 17.41
N MET A 241 -18.77 -11.68 16.85
CA MET A 241 -19.01 -10.40 17.50
C MET A 241 -20.45 -10.32 18.03
N SER A 242 -20.61 -10.02 19.31
CA SER A 242 -21.94 -9.78 19.89
C SER A 242 -22.59 -8.52 19.31
N ASP A 243 -23.91 -8.52 19.22
CA ASP A 243 -24.73 -7.34 18.89
C ASP A 243 -25.20 -6.62 20.14
N ASP A 244 -24.23 -6.11 20.90
CA ASP A 244 -24.42 -5.42 22.17
C ASP A 244 -24.16 -3.90 22.07
N GLY A 245 -24.08 -3.36 20.85
CA GLY A 245 -23.78 -1.96 20.58
C GLY A 245 -22.30 -1.58 20.76
N ALA A 246 -21.43 -2.54 21.08
CA ALA A 246 -20.00 -2.28 21.12
C ALA A 246 -19.42 -2.08 19.72
N PRO A 247 -18.41 -1.20 19.56
CA PRO A 247 -17.96 -0.82 18.24
C PRO A 247 -17.19 -1.95 17.57
N ARG A 248 -17.42 -2.14 16.27
CA ARG A 248 -16.82 -3.19 15.45
C ARG A 248 -15.87 -2.59 14.42
N ILE A 249 -14.58 -2.82 14.65
CA ILE A 249 -13.50 -2.40 13.76
C ILE A 249 -12.99 -3.64 13.03
N VAL A 250 -12.90 -3.60 11.71
CA VAL A 250 -12.43 -4.73 10.89
C VAL A 250 -11.24 -4.33 10.04
N LEU A 251 -10.20 -5.16 10.08
CA LEU A 251 -9.03 -5.09 9.22
C LEU A 251 -9.28 -5.94 7.96
N ALA A 252 -9.04 -5.34 6.80
CA ALA A 252 -9.11 -5.99 5.51
C ALA A 252 -7.93 -5.50 4.66
N HIS A 253 -7.68 -6.17 3.53
CA HIS A 253 -6.67 -5.71 2.58
C HIS A 253 -7.23 -5.64 1.14
N HIS A 254 -8.24 -6.46 0.83
CA HIS A 254 -8.80 -6.49 -0.51
C HIS A 254 -9.79 -5.34 -0.76
N PRO A 255 -9.66 -4.55 -1.85
CA PRO A 255 -10.53 -3.38 -2.11
C PRO A 255 -12.04 -3.69 -2.12
N LYS A 256 -12.41 -4.86 -2.66
CA LYS A 256 -13.80 -5.34 -2.72
C LYS A 256 -14.42 -5.59 -1.34
N SER A 257 -13.62 -5.78 -0.29
CA SER A 257 -14.10 -5.93 1.08
C SER A 257 -14.80 -4.66 1.57
N PHE A 258 -14.32 -3.48 1.15
CA PHE A 258 -14.99 -2.22 1.47
C PHE A 258 -16.37 -2.10 0.81
N GLU A 259 -16.48 -2.53 -0.46
CA GLU A 259 -17.74 -2.46 -1.20
C GLU A 259 -18.84 -3.28 -0.52
N VAL A 260 -18.53 -4.50 -0.10
CA VAL A 260 -19.51 -5.38 0.58
C VAL A 260 -19.66 -5.03 2.05
N GLY A 261 -18.59 -4.59 2.72
CA GLY A 261 -18.58 -4.30 4.15
C GLY A 261 -19.38 -3.05 4.52
N ARG A 262 -19.58 -2.12 3.58
CA ARG A 262 -20.42 -0.93 3.79
C ARG A 262 -21.86 -1.27 4.17
N ASP A 263 -22.38 -2.39 3.68
CA ASP A 263 -23.77 -2.79 3.90
C ASP A 263 -23.91 -3.74 5.11
N LEU A 264 -22.81 -3.98 5.85
CA LEU A 264 -22.75 -4.80 7.06
C LEU A 264 -22.70 -3.92 8.33
N PRO A 265 -23.05 -4.47 9.51
CA PRO A 265 -23.07 -3.70 10.76
C PRO A 265 -21.65 -3.52 11.33
N LEU A 266 -20.80 -2.79 10.59
CA LEU A 266 -19.43 -2.42 10.94
C LEU A 266 -19.34 -0.91 11.18
N ASP A 267 -18.57 -0.49 12.17
CA ASP A 267 -18.38 0.93 12.49
C ASP A 267 -17.14 1.51 11.79
N LEU A 268 -16.12 0.68 11.57
CA LEU A 268 -14.90 1.05 10.87
C LEU A 268 -14.36 -0.17 10.12
N MET A 269 -13.98 0.05 8.87
CA MET A 269 -13.09 -0.85 8.14
C MET A 269 -11.78 -0.12 7.85
N LEU A 270 -10.67 -0.75 8.22
CA LEU A 270 -9.33 -0.34 7.83
C LEU A 270 -8.86 -1.29 6.74
N SER A 271 -8.60 -0.74 5.56
CA SER A 271 -8.13 -1.46 4.39
C SER A 271 -6.98 -0.74 3.75
#